data_AF-A0A841LJI1-F1
#
_entry.id   AF-A0A841LJI1-F1
#
_cell.length_a   1.000
_cell.length_b   1.000
_cell.length_c   1.000
_cell.angle_alpha   90.00
_cell.angle_beta   90.00
_cell.angle_gamma   90.00
#
_symmetry.space_group_name_H-M   'P 1'
#
loop_
_entity.id
_entity.type
_entity.pdbx_description
1 polymer ?
#
loop_
_entity_poly.entity_id
_entity_poly.type
_entity_poly.pdbx_seq_one_letter_code
_entity_poly.pdbx_strand_id
1 'polypeptide(L)'
;MVTAISALPNDMEALLAFAAAAVLRADEAEAKLANANARESATAALIAHLKLQIAKLKREQYGASAERTRRLLDQMELQLEELEADAREDALVAEVAAEKTASVRSFERKSPARKPFPELLPRERVVMPSPCSCPACGGAKLSKLGEDITETLEVIPRAWKVIQTVREKFACRDCEKISQPPAPFHVVPRGWAGPSFLAMLLFEKYGQHQPLNRQADRFAREGVPLSVSTLADQVGVATFALMPIYKRIEMHVLSADRLHGDDTTVPVMAKGKTDTARLWVYVRDDRPFAGADPPAALFHYSRDRRGEHPQAHLSTWSGILQADAYGGYSELYAASRQPAPVLEAGCFAHARRKFFELADVEGAARKKSRGERAATIYPIALEAVQKLDALFEIERAINGRSPAERLAVRREHSAPLMDDLHNWLQDQLAKLSRNHDLAKAIN
;
A
#
# COMPACT_ATOMS: atom_id res chain seq x y z
N MET A 1 9.97 -58.36 -5.04
CA MET A 1 8.76 -58.98 -5.59
C MET A 1 8.77 -58.73 -7.09
N VAL A 2 8.92 -59.78 -7.89
CA VAL A 2 8.81 -59.69 -9.35
C VAL A 2 7.33 -59.51 -9.66
N THR A 3 6.96 -58.37 -10.24
CA THR A 3 5.59 -58.10 -10.69
C THR A 3 5.20 -59.14 -11.75
N ALA A 4 4.11 -59.86 -11.51
CA ALA A 4 3.59 -60.83 -12.46
C ALA A 4 3.12 -60.10 -13.71
N ILE A 5 3.87 -60.20 -14.81
CA ILE A 5 3.47 -59.67 -16.10
C ILE A 5 2.41 -60.65 -16.66
N SER A 6 1.19 -60.15 -16.89
CA SER A 6 0.14 -60.94 -17.55
C SER A 6 0.62 -61.41 -18.91
N ALA A 7 0.33 -62.67 -19.28
CA ALA A 7 0.68 -63.23 -20.59
C ALA A 7 0.17 -62.33 -21.73
N LEU A 8 1.05 -61.97 -22.66
CA LEU A 8 0.71 -61.16 -23.82
C LEU A 8 -0.04 -62.00 -24.86
N PRO A 9 -1.02 -61.44 -25.59
CA PRO A 9 -1.68 -62.13 -26.68
C PRO A 9 -0.72 -62.52 -27.81
N ASN A 10 -1.01 -63.62 -28.50
CA ASN A 10 -0.12 -64.18 -29.54
C ASN A 10 -0.53 -63.82 -30.98
N ASP A 11 -1.67 -63.15 -31.18
CA ASP A 11 -2.14 -62.69 -32.48
C ASP A 11 -2.15 -61.15 -32.56
N MET A 12 -2.00 -60.63 -33.78
CA MET A 12 -1.83 -59.21 -34.04
C MET A 12 -3.06 -58.37 -33.65
N GLU A 13 -4.26 -58.90 -33.85
CA GLU A 13 -5.52 -58.19 -33.56
C GLU A 13 -5.72 -58.05 -32.05
N ALA A 14 -5.44 -59.12 -31.29
CA ALA A 14 -5.45 -59.11 -29.84
C ALA A 14 -4.32 -58.24 -29.24
N LEU A 15 -3.15 -58.16 -29.88
CA LEU A 15 -2.09 -57.23 -29.47
C LEU A 15 -2.49 -55.76 -29.68
N LEU A 16 -3.11 -55.43 -30.81
CA LEU A 16 -3.63 -54.08 -31.07
C LEU A 16 -4.75 -53.71 -30.08
N ALA A 17 -5.66 -54.64 -29.79
CA ALA A 17 -6.70 -54.45 -28.79
C ALA A 17 -6.12 -54.30 -27.37
N PHE A 18 -5.10 -55.08 -27.01
CA PHE A 18 -4.39 -54.97 -25.74
C PHE A 18 -3.66 -53.64 -25.61
N ALA A 19 -3.00 -53.16 -26.68
CA ALA A 19 -2.34 -51.87 -26.71
C ALA A 19 -3.34 -50.71 -26.58
N ALA A 20 -4.47 -50.76 -27.30
CA ALA A 20 -5.54 -49.76 -27.18
C ALA A 20 -6.13 -49.73 -25.76
N ALA A 21 -6.38 -50.90 -25.15
CA ALA A 21 -6.85 -50.99 -23.77
C ALA A 21 -5.80 -50.58 -22.73
N ALA A 22 -4.50 -50.72 -23.03
CA ALA A 22 -3.43 -50.24 -22.18
C ALA A 22 -3.30 -48.71 -22.24
N VAL A 23 -3.39 -48.12 -23.43
CA VAL A 23 -3.40 -46.66 -23.64
C VAL A 23 -4.60 -46.03 -22.92
N LEU A 24 -5.81 -46.56 -23.12
CA LEU A 24 -7.00 -46.05 -22.46
C LEU A 24 -6.91 -46.13 -20.93
N ARG A 25 -6.34 -47.22 -20.38
CA ARG A 25 -6.09 -47.33 -18.93
C ARG A 25 -5.03 -46.34 -18.43
N ALA A 26 -4.02 -46.04 -19.24
CA ALA A 26 -3.01 -45.03 -18.92
C ALA A 26 -3.63 -43.62 -18.91
N ASP A 27 -4.40 -43.27 -19.94
CA ASP A 27 -5.11 -41.99 -20.03
C ASP A 27 -6.09 -41.79 -18.86
N GLU A 28 -6.81 -42.85 -18.47
CA GLU A 28 -7.68 -42.82 -17.30
C GLU A 28 -6.90 -42.65 -15.99
N ALA A 29 -5.73 -43.28 -15.85
CA ALA A 29 -4.90 -43.14 -14.66
C ALA A 29 -4.30 -41.73 -14.57
N GLU A 30 -3.84 -41.16 -15.69
CA GLU A 30 -3.36 -39.79 -15.79
C GLU A 30 -4.46 -38.78 -15.43
N ALA A 31 -5.67 -38.95 -15.99
CA ALA A 31 -6.80 -38.07 -15.68
C ALA A 31 -7.24 -38.16 -14.21
N LYS A 32 -7.19 -39.35 -13.59
CA LYS A 32 -7.45 -39.54 -12.16
C LYS A 32 -6.39 -38.87 -11.29
N LEU A 33 -5.12 -38.98 -11.65
CA LEU A 33 -4.01 -38.35 -10.94
C LEU A 33 -4.09 -36.82 -11.04
N ALA A 34 -4.32 -36.28 -12.24
CA ALA A 34 -4.48 -34.85 -12.45
C ALA A 34 -5.66 -34.28 -11.64
N ASN A 35 -6.78 -34.99 -11.59
CA ASN A 35 -7.91 -34.63 -10.73
C ASN A 35 -7.60 -34.67 -9.23
N ALA A 36 -6.79 -35.64 -8.78
CA ALA A 36 -6.38 -35.72 -7.38
C ALA A 36 -5.50 -34.52 -7.00
N ASN A 37 -4.52 -34.19 -7.84
CA ASN A 37 -3.65 -33.03 -7.65
C ASN A 37 -4.47 -31.72 -7.62
N ALA A 38 -5.36 -31.52 -8.60
CA ALA A 38 -6.24 -30.35 -8.65
C ALA A 38 -7.13 -30.19 -7.41
N ARG A 39 -7.59 -31.30 -6.82
CA ARG A 39 -8.35 -31.28 -5.56
C ARG A 39 -7.47 -30.94 -4.37
N GLU A 40 -6.26 -31.49 -4.32
CA GLU A 40 -5.30 -31.25 -3.25
C GLU A 40 -4.87 -29.78 -3.21
N SER A 41 -4.43 -29.23 -4.34
CA SER A 41 -4.03 -27.83 -4.45
C SER A 41 -5.21 -26.88 -4.21
N ALA A 42 -6.40 -27.16 -4.73
CA ALA A 42 -7.60 -26.37 -4.42
C ALA A 42 -7.96 -26.40 -2.92
N THR A 43 -7.78 -27.54 -2.25
CA THR A 43 -7.99 -27.67 -0.80
C THR A 43 -6.92 -26.89 -0.02
N ALA A 44 -5.66 -26.96 -0.43
CA ALA A 44 -4.57 -26.21 0.17
C ALA A 44 -4.81 -24.69 0.07
N ALA A 45 -5.20 -24.20 -1.11
CA ALA A 45 -5.56 -22.80 -1.33
C ALA A 45 -6.76 -22.37 -0.46
N LEU A 46 -7.80 -23.20 -0.35
CA LEU A 46 -8.95 -22.92 0.52
C LEU A 46 -8.55 -22.86 1.99
N ILE A 47 -7.70 -23.78 2.46
CA ILE A 47 -7.19 -23.77 3.84
C ILE A 47 -6.38 -22.49 4.10
N ALA A 48 -5.52 -22.08 3.17
CA ALA A 48 -4.77 -20.83 3.28
C ALA A 48 -5.70 -19.61 3.31
N HIS A 49 -6.72 -19.58 2.45
CA HIS A 49 -7.73 -18.52 2.41
C HIS A 49 -8.50 -18.39 3.73
N LEU A 50 -8.98 -19.51 4.26
CA LEU A 50 -9.70 -19.54 5.55
C LEU A 50 -8.78 -19.12 6.70
N LYS A 51 -7.51 -19.55 6.70
CA LYS A 51 -6.52 -19.09 7.69
C LYS A 51 -6.32 -17.57 7.60
N LEU A 52 -6.23 -17.01 6.39
CA LEU A 52 -6.11 -15.56 6.18
C LEU A 52 -7.37 -14.82 6.66
N GLN A 53 -8.56 -15.29 6.33
CA GLN A 53 -9.82 -14.70 6.80
C GLN A 53 -9.92 -14.73 8.33
N ILE A 54 -9.57 -15.86 8.97
CA ILE A 54 -9.54 -15.97 10.43
C ILE A 54 -8.55 -14.96 11.01
N ALA A 55 -7.36 -14.79 10.41
CA ALA A 55 -6.39 -13.80 10.86
C ALA A 55 -6.90 -12.36 10.72
N LYS A 56 -7.60 -12.04 9.61
CA LYS A 56 -8.25 -10.73 9.39
C LYS A 56 -9.37 -10.47 10.39
N LEU A 57 -10.27 -11.43 10.59
CA LEU A 57 -11.37 -11.33 11.57
C LEU A 57 -10.86 -11.19 13.00
N LYS A 58 -9.83 -11.96 13.38
CA LYS A 58 -9.17 -11.80 14.68
C LYS A 58 -8.58 -10.40 14.84
N ARG A 59 -8.02 -9.82 13.78
CA ARG A 59 -7.52 -8.44 13.80
C ARG A 59 -8.66 -7.42 13.93
N GLU A 60 -9.79 -7.62 13.27
CA GLU A 60 -10.97 -6.76 13.40
C GLU A 60 -11.57 -6.84 14.81
N GLN A 61 -11.65 -8.04 15.37
CA GLN A 61 -12.25 -8.30 16.69
C GLN A 61 -11.36 -7.87 17.86
N TYR A 62 -10.05 -8.09 17.75
CA TYR A 62 -9.09 -7.83 18.84
C TYR A 62 -8.23 -6.57 18.61
N GLY A 63 -8.52 -5.81 17.55
CA GLY A 63 -7.91 -4.51 17.25
C GLY A 63 -6.54 -4.58 16.56
N ALA A 64 -6.05 -3.40 16.14
CA ALA A 64 -4.79 -3.22 15.43
C ALA A 64 -3.56 -3.35 16.35
N SER A 65 -3.32 -4.55 16.88
CA SER A 65 -2.09 -4.85 17.60
C SER A 65 -0.99 -5.29 16.61
N ALA A 66 0.07 -4.48 16.55
CA ALA A 66 1.36 -4.71 15.88
C ALA A 66 1.45 -4.63 14.33
N GLU A 67 2.47 -3.91 13.87
CA GLU A 67 3.02 -3.93 12.50
C GLU A 67 3.35 -5.36 12.02
N ARG A 68 3.56 -6.28 12.96
CA ARG A 68 3.75 -7.72 12.78
C ARG A 68 2.52 -8.43 12.23
N THR A 69 1.32 -8.09 12.71
CA THR A 69 0.07 -8.68 12.22
C THR A 69 -0.16 -8.26 10.77
N ARG A 70 0.16 -7.01 10.42
CA ARG A 70 0.15 -6.55 9.02
C ARG A 70 1.12 -7.36 8.16
N ARG A 71 2.39 -7.47 8.55
CA ARG A 71 3.39 -8.26 7.78
C ARG A 71 3.04 -9.74 7.66
N LEU A 72 2.42 -10.33 8.70
CA LEU A 72 1.96 -11.72 8.65
C LEU A 72 0.77 -11.86 7.68
N LEU A 73 -0.17 -10.92 7.69
CA LEU A 73 -1.24 -10.87 6.70
C LEU A 73 -0.67 -10.72 5.29
N ASP A 74 0.28 -9.81 5.08
CA ASP A 74 0.95 -9.62 3.79
C ASP A 74 1.65 -10.92 3.33
N GLN A 75 2.32 -11.64 4.25
CA GLN A 75 2.96 -12.93 3.95
C GLN A 75 1.93 -14.02 3.63
N MET A 76 0.82 -14.09 4.38
CA MET A 76 -0.26 -15.04 4.13
C MET A 76 -1.00 -14.73 2.83
N GLU A 77 -1.10 -13.46 2.45
CA GLU A 77 -1.62 -13.03 1.14
C GLU A 77 -0.71 -13.50 0.01
N LEU A 78 0.61 -13.36 0.14
CA LEU A 78 1.57 -13.88 -0.84
C LEU A 78 1.50 -15.41 -0.97
N GLN A 79 1.45 -16.13 0.16
CA GLN A 79 1.31 -17.59 0.15
C GLN A 79 -0.02 -18.05 -0.45
N LEU A 80 -1.10 -17.30 -0.19
CA LEU A 80 -2.38 -17.57 -0.81
C LEU A 80 -2.32 -17.35 -2.31
N GLU A 81 -1.66 -16.29 -2.78
CA GLU A 81 -1.45 -16.02 -4.21
C GLU A 81 -0.73 -17.18 -4.90
N GLU A 82 0.37 -17.67 -4.33
CA GLU A 82 1.11 -18.84 -4.84
C GLU A 82 0.20 -20.09 -4.91
N LEU A 83 -0.49 -20.42 -3.81
CA LEU A 83 -1.36 -21.60 -3.76
C LEU A 83 -2.58 -21.49 -4.68
N GLU A 84 -3.11 -20.28 -4.89
CA GLU A 84 -4.20 -20.05 -5.84
C GLU A 84 -3.74 -20.19 -7.30
N ALA A 85 -2.49 -19.79 -7.60
CA ALA A 85 -1.86 -20.02 -8.90
C ALA A 85 -1.65 -21.51 -9.16
N ASP A 86 -1.05 -22.25 -8.21
CA ASP A 86 -0.84 -23.70 -8.31
C ASP A 86 -2.18 -24.44 -8.48
N ALA A 87 -3.19 -24.09 -7.67
CA ALA A 87 -4.52 -24.68 -7.77
C ALA A 87 -5.21 -24.38 -9.12
N ARG A 88 -4.90 -23.25 -9.75
CA ARG A 88 -5.43 -22.92 -11.08
C ARG A 88 -4.71 -23.70 -12.17
N GLU A 89 -3.39 -23.85 -12.07
CA GLU A 89 -2.59 -24.65 -13.00
C GLU A 89 -3.03 -26.12 -12.98
N ASP A 90 -3.11 -26.73 -11.80
CA ASP A 90 -3.54 -28.14 -11.68
C ASP A 90 -4.96 -28.36 -12.20
N ALA A 91 -5.88 -27.40 -12.00
CA ALA A 91 -7.23 -27.49 -12.54
C ALA A 91 -7.24 -27.49 -14.08
N LEU A 92 -6.40 -26.68 -14.72
CA LEU A 92 -6.23 -26.67 -16.18
C LEU A 92 -5.61 -27.99 -16.67
N VAL A 93 -4.63 -28.53 -15.94
CA VAL A 93 -4.02 -29.83 -16.25
C VAL A 93 -5.07 -30.95 -16.14
N ALA A 94 -5.93 -30.91 -15.12
CA ALA A 94 -7.03 -31.87 -14.95
C ALA A 94 -8.09 -31.76 -16.06
N GLU A 95 -8.38 -30.54 -16.54
CA GLU A 95 -9.28 -30.30 -17.67
C GLU A 95 -8.73 -30.93 -18.95
N VAL A 96 -7.47 -30.62 -19.30
CA VAL A 96 -6.79 -31.17 -20.49
C VAL A 96 -6.66 -32.71 -20.41
N ALA A 97 -6.37 -33.26 -19.23
CA ALA A 97 -6.29 -34.71 -19.06
C ALA A 97 -7.66 -35.40 -19.19
N ALA A 98 -8.73 -34.75 -18.71
CA ALA A 98 -10.10 -35.26 -18.85
C ALA A 98 -10.58 -35.24 -20.31
N GLU A 99 -10.13 -34.32 -21.16
CA GLU A 99 -10.47 -34.32 -22.59
C GLU A 99 -10.01 -35.59 -23.34
N LYS A 100 -8.94 -36.23 -22.87
CA LYS A 100 -8.40 -37.47 -23.46
C LYS A 100 -9.23 -38.71 -23.14
N THR A 101 -10.13 -38.64 -22.16
CA THR A 101 -10.93 -39.80 -21.71
C THR A 101 -12.38 -39.43 -21.41
N ALA A 102 -13.32 -40.16 -22.01
CA ALA A 102 -14.75 -39.96 -21.77
C ALA A 102 -15.23 -40.45 -20.38
N SER A 103 -14.42 -41.23 -19.65
CA SER A 103 -14.83 -41.86 -18.39
C SER A 103 -14.50 -41.02 -17.15
N VAL A 104 -13.65 -40.00 -17.27
CA VAL A 104 -13.20 -39.16 -16.15
C VAL A 104 -13.63 -37.71 -16.37
N ARG A 105 -14.51 -37.20 -15.50
CA ARG A 105 -14.84 -35.76 -15.47
C ARG A 105 -13.76 -34.99 -14.75
N SER A 106 -13.42 -33.81 -15.25
CA SER A 106 -12.51 -32.89 -14.58
C SER A 106 -13.11 -32.37 -13.27
N PHE A 107 -12.24 -32.03 -12.32
CA PHE A 107 -12.61 -31.39 -11.08
C PHE A 107 -12.94 -29.91 -11.33
N GLU A 108 -14.19 -29.53 -11.06
CA GLU A 108 -14.60 -28.12 -11.12
C GLU A 108 -14.44 -27.44 -9.75
N ARG A 109 -13.46 -26.54 -9.66
CA ARG A 109 -13.33 -25.64 -8.51
C ARG A 109 -14.46 -24.61 -8.52
N LYS A 110 -15.26 -24.56 -7.44
CA LYS A 110 -16.22 -23.47 -7.21
C LYS A 110 -15.47 -22.16 -6.97
N SER A 111 -15.39 -21.32 -8.00
CA SER A 111 -14.78 -19.99 -7.92
C SER A 111 -15.84 -18.92 -7.61
N PRO A 112 -15.50 -17.86 -6.87
CA PRO A 112 -16.39 -16.72 -6.68
C PRO A 112 -16.83 -16.12 -8.03
N ALA A 113 -18.04 -15.57 -8.07
CA ALA A 113 -18.51 -14.84 -9.25
C ALA A 113 -17.55 -13.69 -9.58
N ARG A 114 -17.17 -13.56 -10.86
CA ARG A 114 -16.28 -12.49 -11.31
C ARG A 114 -16.93 -11.15 -11.04
N LYS A 115 -16.22 -10.25 -10.35
CA LYS A 115 -16.63 -8.85 -10.25
C LYS A 115 -16.50 -8.20 -11.63
N PRO A 116 -17.44 -7.31 -12.03
CA PRO A 116 -17.33 -6.60 -13.28
C PRO A 116 -16.09 -5.70 -13.28
N PHE A 117 -15.50 -5.47 -14.46
CA PHE A 117 -14.39 -4.53 -14.60
C PHE A 117 -14.85 -3.09 -14.36
N PRO A 118 -13.98 -2.18 -13.85
CA PRO A 118 -14.36 -0.79 -13.58
C PRO A 118 -14.95 -0.10 -14.81
N GLU A 119 -16.11 0.56 -14.67
CA GLU A 119 -16.85 1.18 -15.79
C GLU A 119 -16.05 2.27 -16.53
N LEU A 120 -15.11 2.91 -15.86
CA LEU A 120 -14.28 4.00 -16.41
C LEU A 120 -13.25 3.52 -17.45
N LEU A 121 -12.96 2.22 -17.54
CA LEU A 121 -12.04 1.71 -18.55
C LEU A 121 -12.66 1.81 -19.96
N PRO A 122 -11.90 2.16 -20.99
CA PRO A 122 -12.41 2.13 -22.36
C PRO A 122 -12.75 0.69 -22.78
N ARG A 123 -13.90 0.49 -23.44
CA ARG A 123 -14.30 -0.80 -24.01
C ARG A 123 -14.09 -0.78 -25.53
N GLU A 124 -13.26 -1.68 -26.02
CA GLU A 124 -13.18 -1.99 -27.45
C GLU A 124 -14.12 -3.16 -27.76
N ARG A 125 -15.09 -2.93 -28.65
CA ARG A 125 -16.10 -3.94 -28.99
C ARG A 125 -15.73 -4.64 -30.28
N VAL A 126 -15.21 -5.85 -30.17
CA VAL A 126 -14.91 -6.73 -31.30
C VAL A 126 -16.12 -7.64 -31.57
N VAL A 127 -16.79 -7.45 -32.71
CA VAL A 127 -17.95 -8.27 -33.12
C VAL A 127 -17.48 -9.33 -34.10
N MET A 128 -17.66 -10.60 -33.73
CA MET A 128 -17.34 -11.71 -34.63
C MET A 128 -18.31 -11.73 -35.82
N PRO A 129 -17.86 -12.12 -37.04
CA PRO A 129 -18.71 -12.15 -38.22
C PRO A 129 -19.94 -13.03 -38.01
N SER A 130 -21.11 -12.54 -38.42
CA SER A 130 -22.33 -13.36 -38.43
C SER A 130 -22.20 -14.49 -39.45
N PRO A 131 -22.77 -15.67 -39.19
CA PRO A 131 -22.82 -16.74 -40.19
C PRO A 131 -23.61 -16.29 -41.42
N CYS A 132 -23.14 -16.67 -42.62
CA CYS A 132 -23.83 -16.35 -43.88
C CYS A 132 -25.01 -17.30 -44.18
N SER A 133 -25.04 -18.45 -43.52
CA SER A 133 -26.08 -19.48 -43.69
C SER A 133 -26.30 -20.25 -42.40
N CYS A 134 -27.50 -20.76 -42.19
CA CYS A 134 -27.79 -21.65 -41.07
C CYS A 134 -26.93 -22.92 -41.17
N PRO A 135 -26.13 -23.27 -40.15
CA PRO A 135 -25.28 -24.46 -40.19
C PRO A 135 -26.07 -25.78 -40.22
N ALA A 136 -27.37 -25.76 -39.87
CA ALA A 136 -28.22 -26.95 -39.90
C ALA A 136 -28.94 -27.17 -41.23
N CYS A 137 -29.41 -26.10 -41.91
CA CYS A 137 -30.24 -26.22 -43.11
C CYS A 137 -29.74 -25.42 -44.33
N GLY A 138 -28.63 -24.68 -44.22
CA GLY A 138 -28.07 -23.87 -45.30
C GLY A 138 -28.84 -22.60 -45.66
N GLY A 139 -29.96 -22.31 -45.00
CA GLY A 139 -30.80 -21.14 -45.31
C GLY A 139 -30.12 -19.81 -44.98
N ALA A 140 -30.28 -18.81 -45.84
CA ALA A 140 -29.73 -17.46 -45.69
C ALA A 140 -30.61 -16.50 -44.84
N LYS A 141 -31.81 -16.95 -44.42
CA LYS A 141 -32.75 -16.16 -43.62
C LYS A 141 -32.41 -16.25 -42.13
N LEU A 142 -31.39 -15.52 -41.70
CA LEU A 142 -30.94 -15.46 -40.31
C LEU A 142 -31.41 -14.15 -39.64
N SER A 143 -31.86 -14.24 -38.39
CA SER A 143 -32.25 -13.08 -37.57
C SER A 143 -31.40 -13.01 -36.30
N LYS A 144 -30.92 -11.82 -35.94
CA LYS A 144 -30.21 -11.60 -34.67
C LYS A 144 -31.18 -11.73 -33.50
N LEU A 145 -30.90 -12.65 -32.57
CA LEU A 145 -31.71 -12.91 -31.37
C LEU A 145 -31.16 -12.20 -30.12
N GLY A 146 -29.85 -12.00 -30.06
CA GLY A 146 -29.16 -11.43 -28.91
C GLY A 146 -27.65 -11.47 -29.11
N GLU A 147 -26.91 -11.23 -28.04
CA GLU A 147 -25.45 -11.36 -28.02
C GLU A 147 -25.00 -11.79 -26.62
N ASP A 148 -24.03 -12.68 -26.58
CA ASP A 148 -23.28 -12.98 -25.37
C ASP A 148 -22.04 -12.09 -25.34
N ILE A 149 -21.84 -11.38 -24.23
CA ILE A 149 -20.72 -10.45 -24.06
C ILE A 149 -19.71 -11.06 -23.10
N THR A 150 -18.50 -11.29 -23.61
CA THR A 150 -17.34 -11.66 -22.80
C THR A 150 -16.41 -10.45 -22.70
N GLU A 151 -16.18 -9.95 -21.49
CA GLU A 151 -15.18 -8.91 -21.25
C GLU A 151 -13.80 -9.53 -20.99
N THR A 152 -12.79 -9.03 -21.69
CA THR A 152 -11.37 -9.37 -21.48
C THR A 152 -10.62 -8.11 -21.10
N LEU A 153 -9.86 -8.16 -20.00
CA LEU A 153 -9.01 -7.05 -19.59
C LEU A 153 -7.70 -7.09 -20.37
N GLU A 154 -7.42 -6.02 -21.13
CA GLU A 154 -6.21 -5.86 -21.92
C GLU A 154 -5.45 -4.58 -21.54
N VAL A 155 -4.16 -4.51 -21.92
CA VAL A 155 -3.28 -3.38 -21.62
C VAL A 155 -2.64 -2.81 -22.88
N ILE A 156 -2.64 -1.49 -23.01
CA ILE A 156 -1.79 -0.78 -23.99
C ILE A 156 -0.46 -0.48 -23.27
N PRO A 157 0.66 -1.08 -23.70
CA PRO A 157 1.95 -0.81 -23.08
C PRO A 157 2.35 0.66 -23.23
N ARG A 158 3.31 1.10 -22.41
CA ARG A 158 3.88 2.45 -22.51
C ARG A 158 4.46 2.69 -23.90
N ALA A 159 4.06 3.80 -24.52
CA ALA A 159 4.60 4.26 -25.80
C ALA A 159 5.41 5.55 -25.63
N TRP A 160 6.67 5.51 -26.07
CA TRP A 160 7.56 6.68 -26.08
C TRP A 160 7.36 7.51 -27.34
N LYS A 161 7.43 8.83 -27.22
CA LYS A 161 7.37 9.75 -28.36
C LYS A 161 8.27 10.96 -28.17
N VAL A 162 8.75 11.50 -29.28
CA VAL A 162 9.47 12.77 -29.33
C VAL A 162 8.54 13.81 -29.96
N ILE A 163 8.29 14.91 -29.25
CA ILE A 163 7.51 16.04 -29.78
C ILE A 163 8.50 17.06 -30.34
N GLN A 164 8.53 17.20 -31.67
CA GLN A 164 9.30 18.24 -32.35
C GLN A 164 8.45 19.50 -32.50
N THR A 165 8.81 20.57 -31.80
CA THR A 165 8.12 21.87 -31.94
C THR A 165 8.90 22.76 -32.90
N VAL A 166 8.41 22.90 -34.13
CA VAL A 166 9.05 23.71 -35.17
C VAL A 166 8.54 25.15 -35.10
N ARG A 167 9.47 26.11 -34.99
CA ARG A 167 9.18 27.55 -35.01
C ARG A 167 9.74 28.16 -36.28
N GLU A 168 8.97 28.10 -37.35
CA GLU A 168 9.37 28.61 -38.65
C GLU A 168 9.64 30.11 -38.60
N LYS A 169 10.69 30.53 -39.29
CA LYS A 169 11.08 31.94 -39.42
C LYS A 169 10.73 32.39 -40.82
N PHE A 170 10.06 33.53 -40.93
CA PHE A 170 9.72 34.13 -42.21
C PHE A 170 10.30 35.53 -42.28
N ALA A 171 10.99 35.84 -43.37
CA ALA A 171 11.40 37.21 -43.68
C ALA A 171 10.34 37.85 -44.59
N CYS A 172 9.84 39.03 -44.21
CA CYS A 172 9.00 39.84 -45.08
C CYS A 172 9.83 40.33 -46.27
N ARG A 173 9.36 40.18 -47.51
CA ARG A 173 10.08 40.66 -48.70
C ARG A 173 9.97 42.17 -48.91
N ASP A 174 8.95 42.80 -48.33
CA ASP A 174 8.72 44.24 -48.50
C ASP A 174 9.51 45.08 -47.50
N CYS A 175 9.70 44.58 -46.28
CA CYS A 175 10.37 45.32 -45.20
C CYS A 175 11.55 44.58 -44.56
N GLU A 176 11.94 43.42 -45.10
CA GLU A 176 13.06 42.58 -44.64
C GLU A 176 12.99 42.11 -43.18
N LYS A 177 11.90 42.40 -42.47
CA LYS A 177 11.72 42.03 -41.08
C LYS A 177 11.52 40.52 -40.93
N ILE A 178 12.29 39.91 -40.03
CA ILE A 178 12.13 38.50 -39.66
C ILE A 178 11.03 38.38 -38.59
N SER A 179 10.06 37.52 -38.85
CA SER A 179 9.01 37.11 -37.93
C SER A 179 9.19 35.65 -37.55
N GLN A 180 8.90 35.33 -36.30
CA GLN A 180 8.92 33.96 -35.78
C GLN A 180 7.87 33.85 -34.68
N PRO A 181 7.07 32.77 -34.63
CA PRO A 181 6.19 32.51 -33.50
C PRO A 181 6.98 32.47 -32.18
N PRO A 182 6.41 32.89 -31.04
CA PRO A 182 7.07 32.82 -29.74
C PRO A 182 7.44 31.38 -29.35
N ALA A 183 8.38 31.24 -28.42
CA ALA A 183 8.75 29.91 -27.92
C ALA A 183 7.56 29.27 -27.18
N PRO A 184 7.30 27.96 -27.35
CA PRO A 184 6.29 27.28 -26.57
C PRO A 184 6.66 27.29 -25.08
N PHE A 185 5.66 27.10 -24.23
CA PHE A 185 5.88 26.89 -22.81
C PHE A 185 6.61 25.57 -22.58
N HIS A 186 7.66 25.61 -21.76
CA HIS A 186 8.29 24.43 -21.19
C HIS A 186 8.09 24.48 -19.67
N VAL A 187 7.90 23.31 -19.05
CA VAL A 187 7.71 23.19 -17.58
C VAL A 187 8.80 23.94 -16.82
N VAL A 188 10.02 23.94 -17.37
CA VAL A 188 11.18 24.64 -16.83
C VAL A 188 12.02 25.28 -17.95
N PRO A 189 12.78 26.34 -17.65
CA PRO A 189 13.63 27.00 -18.64
C PRO A 189 14.62 26.02 -19.27
N ARG A 190 14.65 25.95 -20.61
CA ARG A 190 15.51 25.03 -21.39
C ARG A 190 15.28 23.54 -21.09
N GLY A 191 14.10 23.17 -20.58
CA GLY A 191 13.75 21.77 -20.33
C GLY A 191 13.54 20.97 -21.62
N TRP A 192 14.17 19.80 -21.71
CA TRP A 192 13.98 18.83 -22.79
C TRP A 192 12.88 17.81 -22.47
N ALA A 193 12.56 17.64 -21.18
CA ALA A 193 11.55 16.72 -20.68
C ALA A 193 10.13 17.32 -20.77
N GLY A 194 9.21 16.57 -21.36
CA GLY A 194 7.79 16.95 -21.42
C GLY A 194 7.08 16.75 -20.07
N PRO A 195 5.94 17.43 -19.83
CA PRO A 195 5.22 17.38 -18.55
C PRO A 195 4.77 15.96 -18.16
N SER A 196 4.27 15.18 -19.11
CA SER A 196 3.83 13.79 -18.85
C SER A 196 4.99 12.88 -18.43
N PHE A 197 6.17 13.07 -19.03
CA PHE A 197 7.37 12.31 -18.63
C PHE A 197 7.82 12.68 -17.23
N LEU A 198 7.86 13.98 -16.90
CA LEU A 198 8.22 14.45 -15.54
C LEU A 198 7.22 13.94 -14.48
N ALA A 199 5.92 13.98 -14.78
CA ALA A 199 4.89 13.48 -13.88
C ALA A 199 5.06 11.97 -13.63
N MET A 200 5.29 11.19 -14.68
CA MET A 200 5.57 9.75 -14.59
C MET A 200 6.83 9.49 -13.77
N LEU A 201 7.94 10.16 -14.07
CA LEU A 201 9.22 10.03 -13.36
C LEU A 201 9.07 10.26 -11.85
N LEU A 202 8.36 11.32 -11.45
CA LEU A 202 8.11 11.64 -10.05
C LEU A 202 7.16 10.64 -9.39
N PHE A 203 6.07 10.25 -10.06
CA PHE A 203 5.11 9.28 -9.51
C PHE A 203 5.74 7.90 -9.34
N GLU A 204 6.52 7.42 -10.31
CA GLU A 204 7.25 6.16 -10.19
C GLU A 204 8.28 6.23 -9.05
N LYS A 205 8.98 7.37 -8.91
CA LYS A 205 9.99 7.54 -7.86
C LYS A 205 9.40 7.55 -6.46
N TYR A 206 8.37 8.36 -6.24
CA TYR A 206 7.85 8.66 -4.91
C TYR A 206 6.57 7.89 -4.59
N GLY A 207 5.64 7.79 -5.54
CA GLY A 207 4.36 7.08 -5.35
C GLY A 207 4.49 5.56 -5.44
N GLN A 208 5.38 5.05 -6.30
CA GLN A 208 5.63 3.61 -6.47
C GLN A 208 6.96 3.14 -5.84
N HIS A 209 7.67 4.04 -5.16
CA HIS A 209 8.96 3.76 -4.51
C HIS A 209 10.01 3.12 -5.46
N GLN A 210 9.98 3.44 -6.75
CA GLN A 210 10.96 2.92 -7.71
C GLN A 210 12.21 3.81 -7.77
N PRO A 211 13.38 3.33 -7.34
CA PRO A 211 14.60 4.14 -7.37
C PRO A 211 15.02 4.45 -8.82
N LEU A 212 15.71 5.58 -9.01
CA LEU A 212 16.00 6.12 -10.34
C LEU A 212 16.86 5.20 -11.21
N ASN A 213 17.73 4.38 -10.61
CA ASN A 213 18.49 3.36 -11.35
C ASN A 213 17.57 2.30 -11.96
N ARG A 214 16.57 1.81 -11.22
CA ARG A 214 15.62 0.83 -11.73
C ARG A 214 14.74 1.42 -12.83
N GLN A 215 14.37 2.69 -12.72
CA GLN A 215 13.67 3.41 -13.79
C GLN A 215 14.55 3.56 -15.03
N ALA A 216 15.81 3.99 -14.87
CA ALA A 216 16.76 4.12 -15.97
C ALA A 216 16.98 2.79 -16.71
N ASP A 217 17.18 1.68 -15.99
CA ASP A 217 17.34 0.35 -16.56
C ASP A 217 16.10 -0.07 -17.37
N ARG A 218 14.90 0.24 -16.85
CA ARG A 218 13.64 -0.01 -17.56
C ARG A 218 13.55 0.83 -18.83
N PHE A 219 13.81 2.13 -18.76
CA PHE A 219 13.73 3.01 -19.93
C PHE A 219 14.73 2.57 -21.01
N ALA A 220 15.92 2.10 -20.62
CA ALA A 220 16.89 1.53 -21.56
C ALA A 220 16.38 0.26 -22.25
N ARG A 221 15.71 -0.65 -21.53
CA ARG A 221 15.05 -1.84 -22.11
C ARG A 221 13.90 -1.47 -23.05
N GLU A 222 13.28 -0.32 -22.84
CA GLU A 222 12.24 0.25 -23.70
C GLU A 222 12.81 1.09 -24.87
N GLY A 223 14.14 1.11 -25.04
CA GLY A 223 14.81 1.83 -26.14
C GLY A 223 15.11 3.30 -25.88
N VAL A 224 14.94 3.79 -24.65
CA VAL A 224 15.18 5.19 -24.25
C VAL A 224 16.24 5.24 -23.14
N PRO A 225 17.54 5.08 -23.48
CA PRO A 225 18.60 5.10 -22.48
C PRO A 225 18.77 6.51 -21.89
N LEU A 226 18.55 6.63 -20.59
CA LEU A 226 18.74 7.87 -19.82
C LEU A 226 19.60 7.59 -18.60
N SER A 227 20.59 8.45 -18.33
CA SER A 227 21.45 8.28 -17.16
C SER A 227 20.71 8.64 -15.87
N VAL A 228 21.09 8.00 -14.76
CA VAL A 228 20.55 8.32 -13.43
C VAL A 228 20.78 9.79 -13.06
N SER A 229 21.93 10.36 -13.45
CA SER A 229 22.21 11.79 -13.23
C SER A 229 21.20 12.69 -13.96
N THR A 230 20.92 12.39 -15.22
CA THR A 230 19.94 13.11 -16.03
C THR A 230 18.56 13.06 -15.38
N LEU A 231 18.14 11.88 -14.92
CA LEU A 231 16.87 11.72 -14.21
C LEU A 231 16.84 12.48 -12.88
N ALA A 232 17.93 12.45 -12.11
CA ALA A 232 18.04 13.19 -10.86
C ALA A 232 17.94 14.71 -11.06
N ASP A 233 18.58 15.23 -12.11
CA ASP A 233 18.47 16.65 -12.50
C ASP A 233 17.02 16.99 -12.83
N GLN A 234 16.31 16.12 -13.57
CA GLN A 234 14.89 16.33 -13.87
C GLN A 234 14.01 16.31 -12.62
N VAL A 235 14.32 15.46 -11.63
CA VAL A 235 13.62 15.46 -10.34
C VAL A 235 13.81 16.81 -9.64
N GLY A 236 15.05 17.31 -9.53
CA GLY A 236 15.33 18.60 -8.89
C GLY A 236 14.58 19.75 -9.57
N VAL A 237 14.65 19.79 -10.89
CA VAL A 237 13.98 20.79 -11.73
C VAL A 237 12.45 20.74 -11.57
N ALA A 238 11.87 19.54 -11.52
CA ALA A 238 10.43 19.39 -11.29
C ALA A 238 10.02 19.78 -9.86
N THR A 239 10.85 19.49 -8.83
CA THR A 239 10.57 19.94 -7.46
C THR A 239 10.57 21.46 -7.32
N PHE A 240 11.45 22.16 -8.06
CA PHE A 240 11.42 23.62 -8.15
C PHE A 240 10.12 24.12 -8.78
N ALA A 241 9.68 23.51 -9.89
CA ALA A 241 8.44 23.87 -10.57
C ALA A 241 7.18 23.66 -9.70
N LEU A 242 7.22 22.69 -8.77
CA LEU A 242 6.12 22.39 -7.83
C LEU A 242 6.08 23.28 -6.58
N MET A 243 7.07 24.14 -6.38
CA MET A 243 7.15 25.01 -5.20
C MET A 243 5.89 25.87 -4.94
N PRO A 244 5.22 26.45 -5.97
CA PRO A 244 3.98 27.19 -5.75
C PRO A 244 2.86 26.33 -5.14
N ILE A 245 2.78 25.04 -5.50
CA ILE A 245 1.80 24.10 -4.93
C ILE A 245 2.19 23.78 -3.48
N TYR A 246 3.47 23.52 -3.22
CA TYR A 246 3.97 23.34 -1.85
C TYR A 246 3.60 24.54 -0.95
N LYS A 247 3.80 25.77 -1.43
CA LYS A 247 3.43 26.98 -0.68
C LYS A 247 1.93 27.11 -0.46
N ARG A 248 1.09 26.66 -1.38
CA ARG A 248 -0.37 26.58 -1.17
C ARG A 248 -0.75 25.55 -0.11
N ILE A 249 -0.10 24.39 -0.10
CA ILE A 249 -0.28 23.36 0.93
C ILE A 249 0.19 23.90 2.30
N GLU A 250 1.34 24.56 2.35
CA GLU A 250 1.89 25.18 3.56
C GLU A 250 0.90 26.20 4.15
N MET A 251 0.39 27.13 3.34
CA MET A 251 -0.65 28.08 3.79
C MET A 251 -1.93 27.40 4.24
N HIS A 252 -2.37 26.34 3.53
CA HIS A 252 -3.56 25.58 3.93
C HIS A 252 -3.36 24.89 5.27
N VAL A 253 -2.25 24.18 5.47
CA VAL A 253 -1.96 23.49 6.74
C VAL A 253 -1.82 24.50 7.88
N LEU A 254 -1.03 25.56 7.70
CA LEU A 254 -0.78 26.58 8.73
C LEU A 254 -1.97 27.54 8.97
N SER A 255 -3.11 27.36 8.29
CA SER A 255 -4.35 28.07 8.63
C SER A 255 -5.26 27.27 9.58
N ALA A 256 -4.86 26.04 9.97
CA ALA A 256 -5.62 25.21 10.90
C ALA A 256 -5.46 25.71 12.34
N ASP A 257 -6.53 25.62 13.14
CA ASP A 257 -6.47 25.89 14.58
C ASP A 257 -5.72 24.78 15.35
N ARG A 258 -5.54 23.62 14.72
CA ARG A 258 -4.91 22.44 15.30
C ARG A 258 -4.05 21.72 14.28
N LEU A 259 -2.86 21.32 14.72
CA LEU A 259 -1.91 20.52 13.95
C LEU A 259 -1.53 19.27 14.75
N HIS A 260 -1.31 18.18 14.04
CA HIS A 260 -0.61 17.02 14.58
C HIS A 260 0.85 17.10 14.13
N GLY A 261 1.79 17.11 15.09
CA GLY A 261 3.22 17.16 14.85
C GLY A 261 3.87 15.80 15.09
N ASP A 262 4.71 15.35 14.18
CA ASP A 262 5.57 14.18 14.36
C ASP A 262 6.88 14.37 13.57
N ASP A 263 7.87 13.54 13.84
CA ASP A 263 9.10 13.49 13.07
C ASP A 263 9.57 12.04 12.83
N THR A 264 9.97 11.75 11.60
CA THR A 264 10.50 10.43 11.24
C THR A 264 11.98 10.53 10.90
N THR A 265 12.77 9.58 11.41
CA THR A 265 14.19 9.46 11.08
C THR A 265 14.37 9.05 9.63
N VAL A 266 15.27 9.72 8.93
CA VAL A 266 15.73 9.31 7.59
C VAL A 266 17.25 9.21 7.56
N PRO A 267 17.80 8.10 7.03
CA PRO A 267 19.25 7.98 6.87
C PRO A 267 19.71 8.93 5.77
N VAL A 268 20.73 9.75 6.06
CA VAL A 268 21.33 10.64 5.07
C VAL A 268 22.82 10.36 4.94
N MET A 269 23.29 10.28 3.71
CA MET A 269 24.71 10.12 3.41
C MET A 269 25.47 11.38 3.81
N ALA A 270 26.48 11.21 4.65
CA ALA A 270 27.45 12.22 5.04
C ALA A 270 28.86 11.73 4.70
N LYS A 271 29.86 12.62 4.83
CA LYS A 271 31.25 12.29 4.45
C LYS A 271 31.78 11.12 5.30
N GLY A 272 31.86 9.93 4.70
CA GLY A 272 32.38 8.71 5.35
C GLY A 272 31.46 8.07 6.40
N LYS A 273 30.21 8.54 6.54
CA LYS A 273 29.25 8.00 7.52
C LYS A 273 27.80 8.23 7.09
N THR A 274 26.88 7.60 7.80
CA THR A 274 25.44 7.88 7.69
C THR A 274 25.00 8.69 8.90
N ASP A 275 24.48 9.88 8.67
CA ASP A 275 23.84 10.69 9.72
C ASP A 275 22.34 10.39 9.77
N THR A 276 21.70 10.69 10.89
CA THR A 276 20.24 10.55 11.07
C THR A 276 19.58 11.92 10.95
N ALA A 277 19.00 12.17 9.78
CA ALA A 277 18.19 13.35 9.50
C ALA A 277 16.73 13.12 9.91
N ARG A 278 15.93 14.19 9.86
CA ARG A 278 14.50 14.18 10.24
C ARG A 278 13.63 14.69 9.10
N LEU A 279 12.51 14.00 8.88
CA LEU A 279 11.36 14.53 8.17
C LEU A 279 10.29 14.87 9.21
N TRP A 280 10.07 16.16 9.41
CA TRP A 280 9.00 16.69 10.25
C TRP A 280 7.71 16.68 9.45
N VAL A 281 6.62 16.32 10.08
CA VAL A 281 5.29 16.36 9.48
C VAL A 281 4.35 17.15 10.37
N TYR A 282 3.61 18.06 9.75
CA TYR A 282 2.49 18.77 10.36
C TYR A 282 1.22 18.42 9.59
N VAL A 283 0.26 17.80 10.28
CA VAL A 283 -0.98 17.32 9.66
C VAL A 283 -2.15 18.18 10.12
N ARG A 284 -2.85 18.77 9.15
CA ARG A 284 -4.21 19.28 9.31
C ARG A 284 -5.17 18.15 8.98
N ASP A 285 -5.93 17.69 9.97
CA ASP A 285 -7.07 16.79 9.76
C ASP A 285 -8.08 17.02 10.88
N ASP A 286 -9.10 17.83 10.59
CA ASP A 286 -10.15 18.16 11.54
C ASP A 286 -11.42 17.32 11.38
N ARG A 287 -11.43 16.32 10.49
CA ARG A 287 -12.59 15.43 10.32
C ARG A 287 -13.00 14.73 11.62
N PRO A 288 -12.08 14.23 12.48
CA PRO A 288 -12.44 13.69 13.80
C PRO A 288 -13.11 14.73 14.73
N PHE A 289 -12.90 16.02 14.46
CA PHE A 289 -13.38 17.16 15.24
C PHE A 289 -14.60 17.85 14.60
N ALA A 290 -15.24 17.21 13.60
CA ALA A 290 -16.34 17.74 12.79
C ALA A 290 -15.96 18.91 11.85
N GLY A 291 -14.66 19.06 11.53
CA GLY A 291 -14.19 20.02 10.54
C GLY A 291 -14.51 19.56 9.10
N ALA A 292 -14.85 20.53 8.25
CA ALA A 292 -15.15 20.29 6.84
C ALA A 292 -13.94 20.48 5.91
N ASP A 293 -12.84 21.04 6.43
CA ASP A 293 -11.66 21.33 5.61
C ASP A 293 -10.96 20.05 5.13
N PRO A 294 -10.50 20.01 3.86
CA PRO A 294 -9.75 18.88 3.34
C PRO A 294 -8.46 18.63 4.14
N PRO A 295 -8.14 17.36 4.47
CA PRO A 295 -6.92 17.02 5.19
C PRO A 295 -5.69 17.27 4.32
N ALA A 296 -4.59 17.66 4.96
CA ALA A 296 -3.31 17.87 4.30
C ALA A 296 -2.14 17.62 5.25
N ALA A 297 -1.00 17.25 4.67
CA ALA A 297 0.26 17.09 5.39
C ALA A 297 1.32 18.01 4.80
N LEU A 298 2.02 18.73 5.67
CA LEU A 298 3.17 19.56 5.36
C LEU A 298 4.43 18.87 5.87
N PHE A 299 5.43 18.72 5.00
CA PHE A 299 6.71 18.12 5.35
C PHE A 299 7.84 19.15 5.32
N HIS A 300 8.73 19.04 6.31
CA HIS A 300 10.01 19.75 6.33
C HIS A 300 11.16 18.78 6.60
N TYR A 301 12.31 19.05 6.00
CA TYR A 301 13.52 18.25 6.17
C TYR A 301 14.54 19.02 7.01
N SER A 302 15.18 18.34 7.96
CA SER A 302 16.36 18.85 8.67
C SER A 302 17.42 17.74 8.83
N ARG A 303 18.68 18.14 9.02
CA ARG A 303 19.80 17.20 9.20
C ARG A 303 19.94 16.65 10.62
N ASP A 304 19.23 17.23 11.58
CA ASP A 304 19.19 16.79 12.97
C ASP A 304 17.80 17.05 13.58
N ARG A 305 17.62 16.71 14.86
CA ARG A 305 16.33 16.83 15.57
C ARG A 305 16.20 18.13 16.39
N ARG A 306 17.05 19.15 16.21
CA ARG A 306 17.06 20.31 17.12
C ARG A 306 15.71 21.05 17.17
N GLY A 307 15.39 21.63 18.32
CA GLY A 307 14.18 22.43 18.53
C GLY A 307 14.09 23.71 17.68
N GLU A 308 15.21 24.19 17.13
CA GLU A 308 15.21 25.34 16.21
C GLU A 308 14.40 25.09 14.93
N HIS A 309 14.30 23.82 14.48
CA HIS A 309 13.55 23.45 13.27
C HIS A 309 12.05 23.66 13.46
N PRO A 310 11.36 23.03 14.44
CA PRO A 310 9.95 23.29 14.65
C PRO A 310 9.65 24.75 15.02
N GLN A 311 10.58 25.46 15.68
CA GLN A 311 10.46 26.90 15.91
C GLN A 311 10.42 27.69 14.59
N ALA A 312 11.30 27.38 13.64
CA ALA A 312 11.31 28.01 12.33
C ALA A 312 10.07 27.65 11.51
N HIS A 313 9.72 26.36 11.44
CA HIS A 313 8.58 25.87 10.65
C HIS A 313 7.25 26.49 11.09
N LEU A 314 7.04 26.63 12.40
CA LEU A 314 5.80 27.12 12.97
C LEU A 314 5.86 28.60 13.38
N SER A 315 6.91 29.33 12.99
CA SER A 315 7.20 30.71 13.44
C SER A 315 6.03 31.69 13.31
N THR A 316 5.17 31.52 12.31
CA THR A 316 4.00 32.38 12.06
C THR A 316 2.67 31.79 12.54
N TRP A 317 2.69 30.60 13.13
CA TRP A 317 1.50 29.84 13.53
C TRP A 317 1.36 29.78 15.07
N SER A 318 0.12 29.82 15.54
CA SER A 318 -0.28 29.52 16.91
C SER A 318 -1.64 28.82 16.88
N GLY A 319 -1.83 27.86 17.78
CA GLY A 319 -2.98 26.96 17.83
C GLY A 319 -2.68 25.78 18.75
N ILE A 320 -3.41 24.68 18.59
CA ILE A 320 -3.22 23.45 19.36
C ILE A 320 -2.24 22.53 18.61
N LEU A 321 -1.06 22.27 19.17
CA LEU A 321 -0.13 21.29 18.62
C LEU A 321 -0.25 19.98 19.38
N GLN A 322 -0.82 18.97 18.73
CA GLN A 322 -0.85 17.61 19.23
C GLN A 322 0.42 16.86 18.78
N ALA A 323 1.35 16.61 19.69
CA ALA A 323 2.64 15.99 19.37
C ALA A 323 3.09 14.99 20.45
N ASP A 324 4.21 14.30 20.22
CA ASP A 324 4.89 13.59 21.31
C ASP A 324 5.44 14.59 22.35
N ALA A 325 5.80 14.10 23.54
CA ALA A 325 6.41 14.91 24.60
C ALA A 325 7.90 15.22 24.32
N TYR A 326 8.22 15.58 23.07
CA TYR A 326 9.57 15.91 22.67
C TYR A 326 9.94 17.31 23.17
N GLY A 327 10.95 17.39 24.06
CA GLY A 327 11.40 18.66 24.64
C GLY A 327 11.93 19.70 23.63
N GLY A 328 12.16 19.35 22.36
CA GLY A 328 12.48 20.36 21.35
C GLY A 328 11.29 21.25 20.98
N TYR A 329 10.08 20.91 21.39
CA TYR A 329 8.90 21.76 21.24
C TYR A 329 8.72 22.80 22.36
N SER A 330 9.47 22.72 23.48
CA SER A 330 9.22 23.56 24.67
C SER A 330 9.19 25.06 24.38
N GLU A 331 10.06 25.57 23.49
CA GLU A 331 10.08 26.98 23.10
C GLU A 331 8.83 27.41 22.31
N LEU A 332 8.11 26.48 21.68
CA LEU A 332 6.82 26.77 21.05
C LEU A 332 5.74 27.08 22.10
N TYR A 333 5.84 26.48 23.28
CA TYR A 333 4.85 26.60 24.35
C TYR A 333 5.15 27.77 25.30
N ALA A 334 6.31 28.40 25.16
CA ALA A 334 6.72 29.53 25.99
C ALA A 334 5.73 30.70 25.88
N ALA A 335 5.25 31.20 27.03
CA ALA A 335 4.28 32.30 27.09
C ALA A 335 4.77 33.60 26.41
N SER A 336 6.10 33.78 26.34
CA SER A 336 6.75 34.93 25.68
C SER A 336 6.83 34.81 24.16
N ARG A 337 6.45 33.68 23.57
CA ARG A 337 6.54 33.44 22.13
C ARG A 337 5.61 34.38 21.35
N GLN A 338 6.11 34.88 20.23
CA GLN A 338 5.34 35.65 19.25
C GLN A 338 4.98 34.78 18.03
N PRO A 339 3.81 34.99 17.38
CA PRO A 339 2.76 35.96 17.74
C PRO A 339 1.96 35.58 18.98
N ALA A 340 1.98 34.30 19.37
CA ALA A 340 1.37 33.77 20.58
C ALA A 340 2.01 32.40 20.92
N PRO A 341 1.92 31.94 22.18
CA PRO A 341 2.28 30.56 22.55
C PRO A 341 1.44 29.54 21.76
N VAL A 342 2.05 28.39 21.46
CA VAL A 342 1.33 27.21 20.99
C VAL A 342 0.74 26.49 22.20
N LEU A 343 -0.50 26.00 22.09
CA LEU A 343 -1.14 25.19 23.12
C LEU A 343 -0.70 23.73 22.95
N GLU A 344 -0.02 23.19 23.96
CA GLU A 344 0.44 21.81 23.97
C GLU A 344 -0.72 20.84 24.17
N ALA A 345 -0.78 19.81 23.33
CA ALA A 345 -1.62 18.63 23.53
C ALA A 345 -0.78 17.35 23.40
N GLY A 346 -0.63 16.60 24.49
CA GLY A 346 0.11 15.34 24.47
C GLY A 346 -0.56 14.27 23.61
N CYS A 347 0.20 13.61 22.73
CA CYS A 347 -0.31 12.54 21.89
C CYS A 347 -0.37 11.20 22.64
N PHE A 348 -1.57 10.75 23.02
CA PHE A 348 -1.77 9.46 23.68
C PHE A 348 -1.33 8.25 22.85
N ALA A 349 -1.28 8.35 21.52
CA ALA A 349 -0.76 7.28 20.68
C ALA A 349 0.75 7.06 20.93
N HIS A 350 1.51 8.15 21.11
CA HIS A 350 2.92 8.10 21.47
C HIS A 350 3.13 7.61 22.91
N ALA A 351 2.31 8.07 23.86
CA ALA A 351 2.34 7.58 25.24
C ALA A 351 2.05 6.06 25.30
N ARG A 352 0.98 5.61 24.63
CA ARG A 352 0.59 4.20 24.54
C ARG A 352 1.67 3.33 23.90
N ARG A 353 2.35 3.82 22.85
CA ARG A 353 3.41 3.06 22.16
C ARG A 353 4.52 2.63 23.13
N LYS A 354 4.94 3.50 24.04
CA LYS A 354 5.98 3.18 25.04
C LYS A 354 5.57 2.00 25.94
N PHE A 355 4.32 1.98 26.42
CA PHE A 355 3.80 0.86 27.22
C PHE A 355 3.61 -0.41 26.39
N PHE A 356 3.13 -0.28 25.15
CA PHE A 356 2.95 -1.40 24.24
C PHE A 356 4.27 -2.12 23.96
N GLU A 357 5.36 -1.40 23.70
CA GLU A 357 6.69 -1.99 23.49
C GLU A 357 7.19 -2.77 24.72
N LEU A 358 6.83 -2.31 25.93
CA LEU A 358 7.15 -2.98 27.21
C LEU A 358 6.23 -4.16 27.53
N ALA A 359 5.14 -4.34 26.77
CA ALA A 359 4.20 -5.45 26.88
C ALA A 359 4.30 -6.43 25.69
N ASP A 360 5.08 -6.12 24.65
CA ASP A 360 5.16 -6.90 23.41
C ASP A 360 5.99 -8.19 23.56
N VAL A 361 5.33 -9.23 24.09
CA VAL A 361 5.86 -10.59 24.27
C VAL A 361 6.40 -11.16 22.95
N GLU A 362 5.69 -10.91 21.85
CA GLU A 362 6.01 -11.47 20.55
C GLU A 362 7.27 -10.79 19.96
N GLY A 363 7.35 -9.46 20.08
CA GLY A 363 8.51 -8.66 19.67
C GLY A 363 9.77 -9.00 20.48
N ALA A 364 9.63 -9.20 21.79
CA ALA A 364 10.73 -9.66 22.66
C ALA A 364 11.24 -11.04 22.23
N ALA A 365 10.34 -11.99 21.91
CA ALA A 365 10.71 -13.31 21.40
C ALA A 365 11.44 -13.25 20.04
N ARG A 366 11.04 -12.33 19.15
CA ARG A 366 11.71 -12.11 17.86
C ARG A 366 13.11 -11.52 18.00
N LYS A 367 13.30 -10.55 18.88
CA LYS A 367 14.63 -9.99 19.16
C LYS A 367 15.55 -11.07 19.72
N LYS A 368 15.03 -11.89 20.66
CA LYS A 368 15.74 -13.04 21.19
C LYS A 368 16.14 -14.05 20.10
N SER A 369 15.26 -14.36 19.15
CA SER A 369 15.57 -15.27 18.04
C SER A 369 16.59 -14.70 17.04
N ARG A 370 16.78 -13.38 17.01
CA ARG A 370 17.80 -12.68 16.21
C ARG A 370 19.11 -12.44 16.96
N GLY A 371 19.24 -12.94 18.20
CA GLY A 371 20.40 -12.69 19.05
C GLY A 371 20.46 -11.28 19.63
N GLU A 372 19.39 -10.49 19.49
CA GLU A 372 19.28 -9.15 20.07
C GLU A 372 18.79 -9.24 21.52
N ARG A 373 19.15 -8.23 22.34
CA ARG A 373 18.68 -8.13 23.72
C ARG A 373 17.15 -7.92 23.75
N ALA A 374 16.43 -8.93 24.24
CA ALA A 374 14.98 -8.84 24.44
C ALA A 374 14.65 -7.89 25.59
N ALA A 375 13.61 -7.07 25.42
CA ALA A 375 13.09 -6.24 26.49
C ALA A 375 12.39 -7.11 27.54
N THR A 376 12.51 -6.72 28.81
CA THR A 376 11.72 -7.33 29.90
C THR A 376 10.25 -6.98 29.69
N ILE A 377 9.37 -7.98 29.80
CA ILE A 377 7.93 -7.79 29.65
C ILE A 377 7.35 -7.43 31.02
N TYR A 378 6.59 -6.34 31.09
CA TYR A 378 6.01 -5.85 32.33
C TYR A 378 4.48 -6.01 32.29
N PRO A 379 3.88 -6.84 33.17
CA PRO A 379 2.41 -6.95 33.26
C PRO A 379 1.72 -5.60 33.50
N ILE A 380 2.37 -4.71 34.25
CA ILE A 380 1.90 -3.34 34.51
C ILE A 380 1.80 -2.54 33.21
N ALA A 381 2.69 -2.76 32.24
CA ALA A 381 2.62 -2.07 30.95
C ALA A 381 1.40 -2.52 30.12
N LEU A 382 0.98 -3.79 30.23
CA LEU A 382 -0.25 -4.28 29.59
C LEU A 382 -1.48 -3.62 30.21
N GLU A 383 -1.53 -3.48 31.53
CA GLU A 383 -2.64 -2.79 32.23
C GLU A 383 -2.71 -1.31 31.82
N ALA A 384 -1.56 -0.63 31.69
CA ALA A 384 -1.50 0.74 31.17
C ALA A 384 -2.05 0.85 29.74
N VAL A 385 -1.72 -0.11 28.86
CA VAL A 385 -2.28 -0.17 27.50
C VAL A 385 -3.80 -0.36 27.52
N GLN A 386 -4.32 -1.25 28.37
CA GLN A 386 -5.76 -1.49 28.50
C GLN A 386 -6.52 -0.24 28.99
N LYS A 387 -5.98 0.46 29.99
CA LYS A 387 -6.55 1.73 30.48
C LYS A 387 -6.56 2.80 29.38
N LEU A 388 -5.47 2.91 28.60
CA LEU A 388 -5.41 3.81 27.45
C LEU A 388 -6.38 3.40 26.33
N ASP A 389 -6.52 2.10 26.05
CA ASP A 389 -7.44 1.59 25.03
C ASP A 389 -8.89 1.94 25.33
N ALA A 390 -9.31 1.91 26.60
CA ALA A 390 -10.65 2.36 27.00
C ALA A 390 -10.91 3.83 26.61
N LEU A 391 -9.91 4.70 26.71
CA LEU A 391 -10.01 6.09 26.26
C LEU A 391 -10.12 6.19 24.73
N PHE A 392 -9.36 5.39 23.99
CA PHE A 392 -9.45 5.34 22.53
C PHE A 392 -10.81 4.86 22.03
N GLU A 393 -11.45 3.88 22.72
CA GLU A 393 -12.79 3.43 22.35
C GLU A 393 -13.84 4.54 22.53
N ILE A 394 -13.75 5.34 23.60
CA ILE A 394 -14.62 6.50 23.80
C ILE A 394 -14.42 7.51 22.66
N GLU A 395 -13.17 7.86 22.33
CA GLU A 395 -12.86 8.80 21.26
C GLU A 395 -13.37 8.33 19.89
N ARG A 396 -13.28 7.03 19.58
CA ARG A 396 -13.85 6.46 18.34
C ARG A 396 -15.35 6.67 18.23
N ALA A 397 -16.09 6.52 19.33
CA ALA A 397 -17.54 6.69 19.34
C ALA A 397 -17.99 8.15 19.08
N ILE A 398 -17.11 9.12 19.39
CA ILE A 398 -17.41 10.56 19.28
C ILE A 398 -16.68 11.26 18.11
N ASN A 399 -15.97 10.51 17.26
CA ASN A 399 -15.34 11.06 16.07
C ASN A 399 -16.38 11.69 15.14
N GLY A 400 -16.08 12.91 14.66
CA GLY A 400 -16.96 13.68 13.78
C GLY A 400 -18.17 14.31 14.48
N ARG A 401 -18.26 14.20 15.82
CA ARG A 401 -19.29 14.89 16.62
C ARG A 401 -18.90 16.34 16.90
N SER A 402 -19.90 17.15 17.22
CA SER A 402 -19.71 18.57 17.52
C SER A 402 -18.80 18.78 18.74
N PRO A 403 -18.13 19.95 18.88
CA PRO A 403 -17.31 20.24 20.04
C PRO A 403 -18.05 20.09 21.38
N ALA A 404 -19.34 20.46 21.43
CA ALA A 404 -20.16 20.37 22.64
C ALA A 404 -20.46 18.91 23.04
N GLU A 405 -20.86 18.06 22.09
CA GLU A 405 -21.09 16.63 22.33
C GLU A 405 -19.80 15.93 22.77
N ARG A 406 -18.68 16.21 22.11
CA ARG A 406 -17.38 15.64 22.48
C ARG A 406 -16.97 16.06 23.89
N LEU A 407 -17.17 17.33 24.26
CA LEU A 407 -16.88 17.82 25.60
C LEU A 407 -17.76 17.13 26.66
N ALA A 408 -19.06 16.96 26.39
CA ALA A 408 -19.98 16.29 27.31
C ALA A 408 -19.55 14.84 27.56
N VAL A 409 -19.31 14.06 26.49
CA VAL A 409 -18.86 12.66 26.60
C VAL A 409 -17.50 12.56 27.30
N ARG A 410 -16.55 13.45 26.98
CA ARG A 410 -15.25 13.45 27.65
C ARG A 410 -15.36 13.75 29.14
N ARG A 411 -16.25 14.65 29.56
CA ARG A 411 -16.49 14.94 30.98
C ARG A 411 -17.12 13.75 31.70
N GLU A 412 -18.07 13.07 31.08
CA GLU A 412 -18.81 11.98 31.70
C GLU A 412 -18.01 10.67 31.73
N HIS A 413 -17.29 10.33 30.66
CA HIS A 413 -16.68 9.02 30.48
C HIS A 413 -15.14 9.06 30.47
N SER A 414 -14.52 10.03 29.81
CA SER A 414 -13.06 10.08 29.70
C SER A 414 -12.38 10.64 30.95
N ALA A 415 -12.93 11.69 31.57
CA ALA A 415 -12.32 12.36 32.70
C ALA A 415 -12.12 11.44 33.92
N PRO A 416 -13.12 10.62 34.35
CA PRO A 416 -12.90 9.67 35.44
C PRO A 416 -11.82 8.63 35.15
N LEU A 417 -11.74 8.15 33.91
CA LEU A 417 -10.71 7.19 33.48
C LEU A 417 -9.31 7.84 33.42
N MET A 418 -9.23 9.12 33.05
CA MET A 418 -7.99 9.88 33.07
C MET A 418 -7.49 10.10 34.49
N ASP A 419 -8.38 10.44 35.43
CA ASP A 419 -8.04 10.61 36.84
C ASP A 419 -7.56 9.27 37.46
N ASP A 420 -8.27 8.17 37.19
CA ASP A 420 -7.85 6.83 37.60
C ASP A 420 -6.48 6.46 37.01
N LEU A 421 -6.30 6.64 35.71
CA LEU A 421 -5.03 6.38 35.03
C LEU A 421 -3.90 7.21 35.64
N HIS A 422 -4.12 8.50 35.88
CA HIS A 422 -3.12 9.39 36.47
C HIS A 422 -2.70 8.93 37.87
N ASN A 423 -3.67 8.71 38.76
CA ASN A 423 -3.41 8.27 40.13
C ASN A 423 -2.70 6.92 40.15
N TRP A 424 -3.18 5.97 39.34
CA TRP A 424 -2.57 4.66 39.22
C TRP A 424 -1.13 4.74 38.69
N LEU A 425 -0.85 5.57 37.67
CA LEU A 425 0.51 5.76 37.15
C LEU A 425 1.44 6.38 38.21
N GLN A 426 0.96 7.33 39.03
CA GLN A 426 1.73 7.91 40.13
C GLN A 426 2.06 6.85 41.20
N ASP A 427 1.08 6.01 41.57
CA ASP A 427 1.28 4.92 42.52
C ASP A 427 2.27 3.87 42.01
N GLN A 428 2.25 3.57 40.70
CA GLN A 428 3.27 2.70 40.09
C GLN A 428 4.63 3.40 40.09
N LEU A 429 4.71 4.67 39.71
CA LEU A 429 5.96 5.43 39.65
C LEU A 429 6.67 5.49 41.00
N ALA A 430 5.93 5.64 42.10
CA ALA A 430 6.48 5.65 43.46
C ALA A 430 7.18 4.34 43.87
N LYS A 431 6.84 3.22 43.21
CA LYS A 431 7.42 1.89 43.47
C LYS A 431 8.60 1.57 42.54
N LEU A 432 8.90 2.44 41.58
CA LEU A 432 9.90 2.21 40.55
C LEU A 432 11.12 3.09 40.76
N SER A 433 12.30 2.58 40.41
CA SER A 433 13.51 3.40 40.36
C SER A 433 13.45 4.35 39.15
N ARG A 434 14.06 5.53 39.27
CA ARG A 434 14.06 6.58 38.24
C ARG A 434 14.55 6.10 36.86
N ASN A 435 15.46 5.12 36.83
CA ASN A 435 16.03 4.58 35.60
C ASN A 435 15.27 3.37 35.04
N HIS A 436 14.22 2.91 35.73
CA HIS A 436 13.40 1.78 35.30
C HIS A 436 12.66 2.14 34.00
N ASP A 437 12.60 1.21 33.04
CA ASP A 437 12.03 1.50 31.71
C ASP A 437 10.55 1.87 31.79
N LEU A 438 9.80 1.25 32.70
CA LEU A 438 8.43 1.66 32.99
C LEU A 438 8.33 3.07 33.59
N ALA A 439 9.30 3.50 34.42
CA ALA A 439 9.33 4.88 34.92
C ALA A 439 9.61 5.90 33.81
N LYS A 440 10.41 5.54 32.79
CA LYS A 440 10.63 6.36 31.58
C LYS A 440 9.44 6.37 30.62
N ALA A 441 8.54 5.40 30.73
CA ALA A 441 7.30 5.35 29.96
C ALA A 441 6.20 6.21 30.63
N ILE A 442 6.17 6.23 31.96
CA ILE A 442 5.26 7.06 32.77
C ILE A 442 5.63 8.55 32.66
N ASN A 443 6.93 8.87 32.75
CA ASN A 443 7.45 10.23 32.52
C ASN A 443 7.58 10.54 31.02
#